data_AF-A0A960K6X0-F1
#
_entry.id   AF-A0A960K6X0-F1
#
_cell.length_a   1.000
_cell.length_b   1.000
_cell.length_c   1.000
_cell.angle_alpha   90.00
_cell.angle_beta   90.00
_cell.angle_gamma   90.00
#
_symmetry.space_group_name_H-M   'P 1'
#
loop_
_entity.id
_entity.type
_entity.pdbx_description
1 polymer ?
#
loop_
_entity_poly.entity_id
_entity_poly.type
_entity_poly.pdbx_seq_one_letter_code
_entity_poly.pdbx_strand_id
1 'polypeptide(L)' 'MSDRCDSCGDGGPDLVTVQRIYVEFDEANVPVGERLADEFETWCVVCRVTYPHQAVAPEA' A
#
# COMPACT_ATOMS: atom_id res chain seq x y z
N MET A 1 -9.44 11.97 -3.62
CA MET A 1 -8.32 11.83 -2.69
C MET A 1 -8.90 11.83 -1.29
N SER A 2 -8.73 10.74 -0.56
CA SER A 2 -9.20 10.58 0.83
C SER A 2 -8.42 11.53 1.74
N ASP A 3 -9.08 12.15 2.72
CA ASP A 3 -8.43 12.95 3.78
C ASP A 3 -7.89 12.06 4.91
N ARG A 4 -8.01 10.74 4.75
CA ARG A 4 -7.56 9.73 5.71
C ARG A 4 -6.71 8.67 5.04
N CYS A 5 -5.84 8.08 5.84
CA CYS A 5 -5.06 6.93 5.45
C CYS A 5 -5.99 5.72 5.29
N ASP A 6 -6.05 5.13 4.11
CA ASP A 6 -6.90 3.96 3.84
C ASP A 6 -6.43 2.71 4.61
N SER A 7 -5.16 2.66 5.03
CA SER A 7 -4.62 1.53 5.78
C SER A 7 -4.85 1.59 7.29
N CYS A 8 -4.84 2.77 7.93
CA CYS A 8 -4.99 2.88 9.39
C CYS A 8 -6.17 3.76 9.84
N GLY A 9 -6.81 4.46 8.91
CA GLY A 9 -7.95 5.34 9.17
C GLY A 9 -7.60 6.72 9.74
N ASP A 10 -6.32 7.00 9.99
CA ASP A 10 -5.88 8.28 10.58
C ASP A 10 -5.81 9.39 9.53
N GLY A 11 -6.11 10.62 9.94
CA GLY A 11 -6.03 11.84 9.11
C GLY A 11 -4.62 12.41 9.03
N GLY A 12 -3.62 11.54 9.03
CA GLY A 12 -2.21 11.93 9.15
C GLY A 12 -1.72 12.81 8.00
N PRO A 13 -0.69 13.65 8.20
CA PRO A 13 -0.08 14.41 7.12
C PRO A 13 0.63 13.50 6.10
N ASP A 14 0.97 14.07 4.95
CA ASP A 14 1.79 13.43 3.91
C ASP A 14 1.18 12.13 3.34
N LEU A 15 -0.13 12.19 3.09
CA LEU A 15 -0.89 11.18 2.37
C LEU A 15 -0.42 11.09 0.91
N VAL A 16 -0.02 9.89 0.50
CA VAL A 16 0.47 9.61 -0.86
C VAL A 16 -0.30 8.44 -1.44
N THR A 17 -0.60 8.51 -2.75
CA THR A 17 -1.22 7.41 -3.47
C THR A 17 -0.22 6.28 -3.71
N VAL A 18 -0.62 5.05 -3.38
CA VAL A 18 0.21 3.85 -3.44
C VAL A 18 -0.59 2.68 -4.03
N GLN A 19 0.11 1.66 -4.52
CA GLN A 19 -0.43 0.30 -4.65
C GLN A 19 0.22 -0.60 -3.60
N ARG A 20 -0.60 -1.29 -2.82
CA ARG A 20 -0.14 -2.26 -1.81
C ARG A 20 0.44 -3.50 -2.50
N ILE A 21 1.48 -4.09 -1.92
CA ILE A 21 2.01 -5.38 -2.35
C ILE A 21 1.51 -6.46 -1.39
N TYR A 22 0.97 -7.54 -1.94
CA TYR A 22 0.59 -8.76 -1.22
C TYR A 22 1.55 -9.89 -1.57
N VAL A 23 1.93 -10.68 -0.57
CA VAL A 23 2.69 -11.91 -0.77
C VAL A 23 1.73 -13.04 -1.12
N GLU A 24 2.03 -13.78 -2.17
CA GLU A 24 1.29 -14.96 -2.59
C GLU A 24 1.91 -16.21 -1.98
N PHE A 25 1.07 -17.09 -1.45
CA PHE A 25 1.47 -18.35 -0.83
C PHE A 25 0.87 -19.52 -1.59
N ASP A 26 1.61 -20.62 -1.69
CA ASP A 26 1.09 -21.89 -2.21
C ASP A 26 0.25 -22.65 -1.15
N GLU A 27 -0.24 -23.82 -1.53
CA GLU A 27 -1.03 -24.70 -0.64
C GLU A 27 -0.24 -25.17 0.60
N ALA A 28 1.09 -25.13 0.55
CA ALA A 28 1.98 -25.47 1.67
C ALA A 28 2.32 -24.25 2.55
N ASN A 29 1.73 -23.08 2.30
CA ASN A 29 2.03 -21.79 2.93
C ASN A 29 3.48 -21.33 2.73
N VAL A 30 4.10 -21.70 1.60
CA VAL A 30 5.40 -21.18 1.19
C VAL A 30 5.19 -19.93 0.35
N PRO A 31 5.91 -18.81 0.61
CA PRO A 31 5.81 -17.62 -0.22
C PRO A 31 6.39 -17.92 -1.61
N VAL A 32 5.58 -17.73 -2.65
CA VAL A 32 5.93 -18.03 -4.05
C VAL A 32 6.03 -16.80 -4.93
N GLY A 33 5.52 -15.65 -4.48
CA GLY A 33 5.55 -14.42 -5.26
C GLY A 33 4.99 -13.21 -4.52
N GLU A 34 4.98 -12.10 -5.23
CA GLU A 34 4.38 -10.85 -4.80
C GLU A 34 3.47 -10.35 -5.92
N ARG A 35 2.31 -9.80 -5.55
CA ARG A 35 1.40 -9.12 -6.48
C ARG A 35 1.01 -7.75 -5.96
N LEU A 36 0.79 -6.82 -6.88
CA LEU A 36 0.18 -5.54 -6.54
C LEU A 36 -1.32 -5.71 -6.29
N ALA A 37 -1.87 -4.84 -5.46
CA ALA A 37 -3.30 -4.68 -5.30
C ALA A 37 -3.91 -4.03 -6.55
N ASP A 38 -5.12 -4.44 -6.90
CA ASP A 38 -5.85 -3.87 -8.04
C ASP A 38 -6.33 -2.43 -7.76
N GLU A 39 -6.43 -2.08 -6.47
CA GLU A 39 -6.89 -0.78 -6.00
C GLU A 39 -5.71 0.12 -5.60
N PHE A 40 -5.85 1.41 -5.89
CA PHE A 40 -4.97 2.44 -5.36
C PHE A 40 -5.46 2.88 -3.98
N GLU A 41 -4.54 2.99 -3.03
CA GLU A 41 -4.80 3.45 -1.67
C GLU A 41 -4.06 4.76 -1.39
N THR A 42 -4.54 5.53 -0.43
CA THR A 42 -3.92 6.77 0.05
C THR A 42 -3.34 6.54 1.43
N TRP A 43 -2.01 6.57 1.58
CA TRP A 43 -1.33 6.20 2.84
C TRP A 43 -0.50 7.30 3.44
N CYS A 44 -0.54 7.39 4.77
CA CYS A 44 0.36 8.22 5.57
C CYS A 44 1.78 7.64 5.58
N VAL A 45 2.75 8.46 6.00
CA VAL A 45 4.16 8.06 6.10
C VAL A 45 4.37 6.81 6.97
N VAL A 46 3.62 6.68 8.07
CA VAL A 46 3.75 5.54 8.99
C VAL A 46 3.35 4.22 8.31
N CYS A 47 2.23 4.21 7.58
CA CYS A 47 1.81 3.01 6.84
C CYS A 47 2.79 2.68 5.71
N ARG A 48 3.35 3.70 5.03
CA ARG A 48 4.35 3.50 3.98
C ARG A 48 5.65 2.88 4.50
N VAL A 49 6.11 3.22 5.70
CA VAL A 49 7.30 2.55 6.28
C VAL A 49 7.00 1.16 6.86
N THR A 50 5.72 0.85 7.08
CA THR A 50 5.28 -0.39 7.75
C THR A 50 4.90 -1.49 6.76
N TYR A 51 4.23 -1.13 5.66
CA TYR A 51 3.68 -2.09 4.71
C TYR A 51 4.34 -1.97 3.34
N PRO A 52 4.61 -3.10 2.67
CA PRO A 52 5.20 -3.11 1.34
C PRO A 52 4.22 -2.52 0.33
N HIS A 53 4.72 -1.59 -0.50
CA HIS A 53 3.92 -0.85 -1.46
C HIS A 53 4.82 -0.27 -2.55
N GLN A 54 4.18 0.17 -3.64
CA GLN A 54 4.79 1.05 -4.63
C GLN A 54 4.10 2.42 -4.57
N ALA A 55 4.89 3.48 -4.41
CA ALA A 55 4.38 4.83 -4.53
C ALA A 55 4.10 5.14 -6.00
N VAL A 56 2.93 5.71 -6.28
CA VAL A 56 2.63 6.23 -7.62
C VAL A 56 3.32 7.57 -7.74
N ALA A 57 4.34 7.65 -8.59
CA ALA A 57 4.95 8.95 -8.90
C ALA A 57 3.87 9.85 -9.53
N PRO A 58 3.76 11.13 -9.12
CA PRO A 58 2.92 12.06 -9.85
C PRO A 58 3.43 12.13 -11.29
N GLU A 59 2.54 11.99 -12.26
CA GLU A 59 2.85 12.21 -13.66
C GLU A 59 3.44 13.62 -13.81
N ALA A 60 4.62 13.71 -14.43
CA ALA A 60 5.42 14.94 -14.53
C ALA A 60 4.81 15.99 -15.46
#